data_AF-A0A821WYR3-F1
#
_entry.id   AF-A0A821WYR3-F1
#
_cell.length_a   1.000
_cell.length_b   1.000
_cell.length_c   1.000
_cell.angle_alpha   90.00
_cell.angle_beta   90.00
_cell.angle_gamma   90.00
#
_symmetry.space_group_name_H-M   'P 1'
#
loop_
_entity.id
_entity.type
_entity.pdbx_description
1 polymer ?
#
loop_
_entity_poly.entity_id
_entity_poly.type
_entity_poly.pdbx_seq_one_letter_code
_entity_poly.pdbx_strand_id
1 'polypeptide(L)'
;MSKTSDKNSSIRLKRDHPNSSLDEPISSTKSPSPPIKKLKNQHTTDRMDKDTRNRYPNGSSSAFISSNTTKKLIIKNLKISSLVLPADYFDKIWPLLKEALAAILNGTTSPTNEEQLYRHIDHLCTTSTSDTSTSPPSLLYDNLRKVLDEHIQTFVPTLLNDANDTNDYLRTLNSIWNDHIIRSSLIRQLFIVLDRTYVLHAAVQSIWELNQDLFRRYVMQNTTISNRCINGLLKLIEQERRGETIDRTLIKNLIRMLIDLHLYRKDFEPPFLKSTEELYRNEGRQLIQTLETSQYLIQVERRLREEQTRLTHYIDQSTKVQLIHIVENNLITLHIKDILAKGFDILVNENRFTSVALIYDLFFRIGQIGINDLREAFANYIKVRKIQESRLLINT
;
A
#
# COMPACT_ATOMS: atom_id res chain seq x y z
N MET A 1 61.91 -45.92 9.56
CA MET A 1 62.81 -44.84 9.09
C MET A 1 61.92 -43.67 8.74
N SER A 2 61.72 -42.77 9.70
CA SER A 2 62.47 -41.49 9.79
C SER A 2 61.73 -40.41 9.00
N LYS A 3 61.42 -39.23 9.51
CA LYS A 3 61.49 -38.60 10.83
C LYS A 3 61.07 -37.14 10.56
N THR A 4 60.26 -36.54 11.43
CA THR A 4 60.40 -35.16 11.98
C THR A 4 60.40 -33.94 11.02
N SER A 5 59.92 -32.74 11.38
CA SER A 5 59.29 -32.20 12.59
C SER A 5 58.94 -30.72 12.34
N ASP A 6 57.90 -30.25 13.01
CA ASP A 6 57.86 -29.05 13.86
C ASP A 6 58.53 -27.73 13.43
N LYS A 7 57.77 -26.62 13.47
CA LYS A 7 57.57 -25.76 14.66
C LYS A 7 56.84 -24.48 14.20
N ASN A 8 55.68 -24.09 14.73
CA ASN A 8 55.31 -23.63 16.08
C ASN A 8 55.42 -22.10 16.26
N SER A 9 54.46 -21.59 17.04
CA SER A 9 54.41 -20.33 17.79
C SER A 9 53.88 -19.06 17.10
N SER A 10 53.14 -18.14 17.74
CA SER A 10 52.17 -18.15 18.86
C SER A 10 51.95 -16.68 19.32
N ILE A 11 50.77 -16.40 19.89
CA ILE A 11 50.47 -15.38 20.93
C ILE A 11 50.27 -13.90 20.50
N ARG A 12 49.04 -13.35 20.68
CA ARG A 12 48.54 -12.56 21.85
C ARG A 12 47.27 -11.76 21.44
N LEU A 13 46.06 -12.05 21.92
CA LEU A 13 45.39 -11.65 23.17
C LEU A 13 45.30 -10.13 23.49
N LYS A 14 44.07 -9.60 23.46
CA LYS A 14 43.37 -8.76 24.48
C LYS A 14 41.90 -8.55 24.01
N ARG A 15 40.84 -9.03 24.70
CA ARG A 15 40.17 -8.51 25.93
C ARG A 15 39.66 -7.06 25.75
N ASP A 16 38.39 -6.67 25.99
CA ASP A 16 37.45 -7.02 27.07
C ASP A 16 35.95 -6.76 26.72
N HIS A 17 35.11 -7.69 27.22
CA HIS A 17 33.79 -7.65 27.88
C HIS A 17 32.65 -6.59 27.67
N PRO A 18 31.40 -6.97 28.05
CA PRO A 18 30.12 -6.50 27.52
C PRO A 18 29.27 -5.70 28.53
N ASN A 19 28.17 -5.10 28.05
CA ASN A 19 26.95 -4.70 28.79
C ASN A 19 25.99 -4.07 27.76
N SER A 20 24.67 -4.00 27.93
CA SER A 20 23.62 -4.79 28.56
C SER A 20 22.33 -4.12 28.05
N SER A 21 21.29 -4.93 27.78
CA SER A 21 19.84 -4.66 27.84
C SER A 21 19.31 -3.21 27.89
N LEU A 22 18.32 -2.90 27.02
CA LEU A 22 16.95 -2.44 27.40
C LEU A 22 16.13 -2.01 26.15
N ASP A 23 15.01 -2.71 25.95
CA ASP A 23 13.63 -2.26 25.64
C ASP A 23 13.29 -1.17 24.59
N GLU A 24 12.22 -1.50 23.84
CA GLU A 24 11.40 -0.81 22.81
C GLU A 24 11.01 0.69 23.04
N PRO A 25 10.14 1.32 22.21
CA PRO A 25 10.03 1.40 20.74
C PRO A 25 10.02 2.87 20.24
N ILE A 26 10.33 3.09 18.95
CA ILE A 26 10.32 4.44 18.34
C ILE A 26 8.88 4.87 18.00
N SER A 27 8.38 5.79 18.82
CA SER A 27 7.17 6.58 18.60
C SER A 27 7.33 7.57 17.43
N SER A 28 6.26 7.66 16.64
CA SER A 28 5.95 8.67 15.64
C SER A 28 6.21 10.12 16.09
N THR A 29 6.90 10.91 15.26
CA THR A 29 6.93 12.37 15.37
C THR A 29 6.25 13.00 14.15
N LYS A 30 4.99 13.42 14.35
CA LYS A 30 4.30 14.42 13.50
C LYS A 30 4.52 15.79 14.13
N SER A 31 5.07 16.72 13.36
CA SER A 31 5.14 18.15 13.71
C SER A 31 3.75 18.80 13.59
N PRO A 32 3.41 19.81 14.42
CA PRO A 32 2.05 20.31 14.59
C PRO A 32 1.67 21.44 13.61
N SER A 33 0.39 21.49 13.24
CA SER A 33 -0.26 22.61 12.55
C SER A 33 -1.21 23.37 13.51
N PRO A 34 -1.42 24.70 13.32
CA PRO A 34 -2.10 25.57 14.29
C PRO A 34 -3.65 25.49 14.25
N PRO A 35 -4.35 25.96 15.31
CA PRO A 35 -5.76 25.63 15.54
C PRO A 35 -6.76 26.60 14.88
N ILE A 36 -7.81 26.02 14.30
CA ILE A 36 -9.03 26.69 13.79
C ILE A 36 -10.10 26.64 14.89
N LYS A 37 -10.57 27.80 15.38
CA LYS A 37 -11.70 27.91 16.32
C LYS A 37 -13.04 27.91 15.56
N LYS A 38 -13.91 26.96 15.94
CA LYS A 38 -15.32 26.86 15.52
C LYS A 38 -16.20 27.86 16.27
N LEU A 39 -17.07 28.56 15.54
CA LEU A 39 -18.19 29.32 16.08
C LEU A 39 -19.24 28.37 16.71
N LYS A 40 -19.73 28.72 17.90
CA LYS A 40 -20.97 28.20 18.49
C LYS A 40 -22.01 29.32 18.44
N ASN A 41 -23.13 29.07 17.76
CA ASN A 41 -24.37 29.83 17.90
C ASN A 41 -25.09 29.39 19.18
N GLN A 42 -25.48 30.35 20.02
CA GLN A 42 -26.58 30.18 20.96
C GLN A 42 -27.43 31.44 20.99
N HIS A 43 -28.71 31.25 20.67
CA HIS A 43 -29.81 32.17 20.93
C HIS A 43 -30.20 32.06 22.41
N THR A 44 -30.33 33.19 23.10
CA THR A 44 -31.31 33.37 24.17
C THR A 44 -31.79 34.82 24.21
N THR A 45 -33.11 34.93 24.27
CA THR A 45 -33.93 36.12 24.44
C THR A 45 -34.07 36.45 25.94
N ASP A 46 -33.96 37.72 26.36
CA ASP A 46 -34.95 38.31 27.28
C ASP A 46 -34.80 39.85 27.49
N ARG A 47 -35.97 40.51 27.45
CA ARG A 47 -36.52 41.64 28.25
C ARG A 47 -35.84 43.03 28.47
N MET A 48 -36.72 44.03 28.27
CA MET A 48 -36.90 45.41 28.81
C MET A 48 -36.30 45.68 30.21
N ASP A 49 -36.00 46.89 30.70
CA ASP A 49 -36.54 48.25 30.51
C ASP A 49 -35.54 49.31 31.08
N LYS A 50 -35.74 50.58 30.71
CA LYS A 50 -35.34 51.89 31.31
C LYS A 50 -34.20 52.00 32.35
N ASP A 51 -33.30 52.98 32.19
CA ASP A 51 -33.48 54.34 32.77
C ASP A 51 -32.28 55.31 32.52
N THR A 52 -32.65 56.60 32.41
CA THR A 52 -31.94 57.89 32.63
C THR A 52 -30.45 57.90 33.07
N ARG A 53 -29.57 58.85 32.68
CA ARG A 53 -29.67 60.32 32.82
C ARG A 53 -28.46 61.03 32.19
N ASN A 54 -28.71 62.26 31.75
CA ASN A 54 -27.91 63.17 30.95
C ASN A 54 -26.91 64.02 31.77
N ARG A 55 -25.70 64.34 31.26
CA ARG A 55 -24.96 65.59 31.52
C ARG A 55 -23.82 65.86 30.50
N TYR A 56 -24.01 66.97 29.78
CA TYR A 56 -23.26 67.70 28.73
C TYR A 56 -21.82 68.16 29.11
N PRO A 57 -20.99 68.84 28.23
CA PRO A 57 -21.34 69.51 26.96
C PRO A 57 -20.37 69.48 25.75
N ASN A 58 -20.98 69.74 24.59
CA ASN A 58 -20.59 70.57 23.43
C ASN A 58 -19.19 70.50 22.78
N GLY A 59 -19.24 70.21 21.47
CA GLY A 59 -18.21 70.55 20.48
C GLY A 59 -18.66 70.28 19.04
N SER A 60 -19.56 71.11 18.52
CA SER A 60 -19.74 71.51 17.11
C SER A 60 -19.90 70.46 15.97
N SER A 61 -21.15 70.35 15.51
CA SER A 61 -21.63 70.48 14.12
C SER A 61 -20.71 70.11 12.94
N SER A 62 -21.10 69.08 12.18
CA SER A 62 -21.85 69.27 10.92
C SER A 62 -22.08 67.93 10.21
N ALA A 63 -23.32 67.72 9.79
CA ALA A 63 -23.72 66.60 8.97
C ALA A 63 -23.16 66.74 7.55
N PHE A 64 -22.64 65.64 7.00
CA PHE A 64 -22.75 65.36 5.58
C PHE A 64 -23.13 63.90 5.39
N ILE A 65 -24.35 63.70 4.92
CA ILE A 65 -24.80 62.46 4.28
C ILE A 65 -23.92 62.27 3.04
N SER A 66 -23.25 61.13 2.93
CA SER A 66 -22.55 60.73 1.72
C SER A 66 -22.65 59.21 1.52
N SER A 67 -23.74 58.83 0.84
CA SER A 67 -23.89 57.68 -0.05
C SER A 67 -22.82 56.57 0.01
N ASN A 68 -23.23 55.39 0.49
CA ASN A 68 -22.57 54.12 0.16
C ASN A 68 -22.68 53.87 -1.35
N THR A 69 -21.67 54.29 -2.10
CA THR A 69 -21.42 53.82 -3.46
C THR A 69 -20.08 53.11 -3.44
N THR A 70 -20.07 51.82 -3.74
CA THR A 70 -18.84 51.05 -3.95
C THR A 70 -18.07 51.73 -5.08
N LYS A 71 -16.97 52.42 -4.74
CA LYS A 71 -16.15 53.17 -5.70
C LYS A 71 -15.52 52.19 -6.69
N LYS A 72 -16.04 52.14 -7.91
CA LYS A 72 -15.44 51.41 -9.03
C LYS A 72 -14.11 52.06 -9.37
N LEU A 73 -13.01 51.35 -9.15
CA LEU A 73 -11.67 51.79 -9.53
C LEU A 73 -11.54 51.71 -11.06
N ILE A 74 -11.37 52.86 -11.70
CA ILE A 74 -11.10 52.96 -13.14
C ILE A 74 -9.62 53.36 -13.27
N ILE A 75 -8.79 52.42 -13.72
CA ILE A 75 -7.38 52.72 -13.99
C ILE A 75 -7.32 53.45 -15.33
N LYS A 76 -7.08 54.77 -15.28
CA LYS A 76 -6.86 55.58 -16.48
C LYS A 76 -5.50 55.21 -17.10
N ASN A 77 -5.46 55.04 -18.42
CA ASN A 77 -4.30 54.55 -19.18
C ASN A 77 -3.89 53.09 -18.92
N LEU A 78 -4.84 52.20 -18.58
CA LEU A 78 -4.64 50.79 -18.90
C LEU A 78 -4.62 50.66 -20.42
N LYS A 79 -3.42 50.61 -21.01
CA LYS A 79 -3.24 49.82 -22.21
C LYS A 79 -3.50 48.39 -21.78
N ILE A 80 -4.76 47.95 -21.87
CA ILE A 80 -5.07 46.54 -22.03
C ILE A 80 -4.48 46.20 -23.39
N SER A 81 -3.16 46.03 -23.45
CA SER A 81 -2.55 45.23 -24.50
C SER A 81 -3.20 43.89 -24.27
N SER A 82 -4.21 43.60 -25.11
CA SER A 82 -5.06 42.45 -24.99
C SER A 82 -4.20 41.26 -24.59
N LEU A 83 -4.48 40.67 -23.42
CA LEU A 83 -3.98 39.35 -23.01
C LEU A 83 -4.61 38.32 -23.96
N VAL A 84 -4.31 38.46 -25.25
CA VAL A 84 -4.73 37.60 -26.32
C VAL A 84 -3.42 37.02 -26.80
N LEU A 85 -3.24 35.74 -26.49
CA LEU A 85 -2.15 34.97 -27.04
C LEU A 85 -2.20 35.14 -28.58
N PRO A 86 -1.08 35.43 -29.23
CA PRO A 86 -1.01 35.27 -30.68
C PRO A 86 -1.53 33.88 -31.07
N ALA A 87 -2.32 33.77 -32.14
CA ALA A 87 -2.89 32.48 -32.56
C ALA A 87 -1.81 31.40 -32.71
N ASP A 88 -0.62 31.79 -33.19
CA ASP A 88 0.53 30.90 -33.41
C ASP A 88 1.36 30.61 -32.14
N TYR A 89 0.98 31.16 -30.98
CA TYR A 89 1.77 31.01 -29.74
C TYR A 89 1.81 29.55 -29.30
N PHE A 90 0.68 28.84 -29.38
CA PHE A 90 0.62 27.42 -29.06
C PHE A 90 1.51 26.60 -29.99
N ASP A 91 1.44 26.85 -31.30
CA ASP A 91 2.21 26.10 -32.31
C ASP A 91 3.72 26.31 -32.19
N LYS A 92 4.15 27.45 -31.65
CA LYS A 92 5.57 27.72 -31.35
C LYS A 92 6.03 27.06 -30.06
N ILE A 93 5.19 27.02 -29.02
CA ILE A 93 5.57 26.53 -27.69
C ILE A 93 5.44 25.01 -27.57
N TRP A 94 4.44 24.41 -28.23
CA TRP A 94 4.19 22.98 -28.16
C TRP A 94 5.39 22.11 -28.60
N PRO A 95 6.15 22.43 -29.67
CA PRO A 95 7.36 21.69 -30.02
C PRO A 95 8.42 21.68 -28.91
N LEU A 96 8.64 22.81 -28.23
CA LEU A 96 9.58 22.90 -27.11
C LEU A 96 9.11 22.05 -25.92
N LEU A 97 7.80 22.10 -25.61
CA LEU A 97 7.21 21.27 -24.57
C LEU A 97 7.28 19.79 -24.92
N LYS A 98 7.07 19.42 -26.19
CA LYS A 98 7.17 18.04 -26.67
C LYS A 98 8.60 17.52 -26.58
N GLU A 99 9.60 18.33 -26.90
CA GLU A 99 11.01 17.97 -26.73
C GLU A 99 11.37 17.78 -25.25
N ALA A 100 10.94 18.69 -24.38
CA ALA A 100 11.14 18.55 -22.93
C ALA A 100 10.43 17.31 -22.36
N LEU A 101 9.19 17.05 -22.81
CA LEU A 101 8.43 15.84 -22.46
C LEU A 101 9.16 14.58 -22.93
N ALA A 102 9.64 14.55 -24.17
CA ALA A 102 10.41 13.42 -24.69
C ALA A 102 11.70 13.22 -23.90
N ALA A 103 12.35 14.31 -23.46
CA ALA A 103 13.55 14.23 -22.65
C ALA A 103 13.27 13.59 -21.27
N ILE A 104 12.20 14.04 -20.59
CA ILE A 104 11.75 13.46 -19.32
C ILE A 104 11.34 12.00 -19.51
N LEU A 105 10.56 11.71 -20.56
CA LEU A 105 10.07 10.39 -20.91
C LEU A 105 11.15 9.43 -21.40
N ASN A 106 12.35 9.89 -21.73
CA ASN A 106 13.50 9.05 -22.09
C ASN A 106 14.58 9.02 -21.00
N GLY A 107 14.42 9.80 -19.92
CA GLY A 107 15.42 9.92 -18.86
C GLY A 107 16.66 10.70 -19.27
N THR A 108 16.56 11.56 -20.30
CA THR A 108 17.65 12.43 -20.78
C THR A 108 17.51 13.85 -20.21
N THR A 109 18.62 14.57 -20.05
CA THR A 109 18.59 15.98 -19.63
C THR A 109 17.98 16.85 -20.73
N SER A 110 16.93 17.62 -20.42
CA SER A 110 16.39 18.59 -21.36
C SER A 110 17.38 19.74 -21.57
N PRO A 111 17.59 20.20 -22.82
CA PRO A 111 18.41 21.39 -23.10
C PRO A 111 17.69 22.70 -22.72
N THR A 112 16.38 22.66 -22.42
CA THR A 112 15.57 23.85 -22.18
C THR A 112 15.48 24.17 -20.69
N ASN A 113 15.54 25.47 -20.34
CA ASN A 113 15.39 25.93 -18.97
C ASN A 113 13.98 25.63 -18.43
N GLU A 114 13.89 24.83 -17.36
CA GLU A 114 12.63 24.44 -16.72
C GLU A 114 11.77 25.65 -16.34
N GLU A 115 12.35 26.74 -15.83
CA GLU A 115 11.60 27.93 -15.45
C GLU A 115 10.88 28.58 -16.64
N GLN A 116 11.48 28.52 -17.84
CA GLN A 116 10.87 29.05 -19.05
C GLN A 116 9.68 28.19 -19.45
N LEU A 117 9.82 26.85 -19.39
CA LEU A 117 8.72 25.92 -19.67
C LEU A 117 7.54 26.15 -18.71
N TYR A 118 7.80 26.33 -17.42
CA TYR A 118 6.76 26.65 -16.44
C TYR A 118 6.02 27.94 -16.77
N ARG A 119 6.74 29.02 -17.12
CA ARG A 119 6.11 30.30 -17.49
C ARG A 119 5.27 30.18 -18.75
N HIS A 120 5.73 29.39 -19.73
CA HIS A 120 4.96 29.13 -20.94
C HIS A 120 3.67 28.35 -20.65
N ILE A 121 3.74 27.31 -19.81
CA ILE A 121 2.56 26.55 -19.39
C ILE A 121 1.59 27.43 -18.60
N ASP A 122 2.11 28.26 -17.68
CA ASP A 122 1.30 29.18 -16.89
C ASP A 122 0.59 30.21 -17.78
N HIS A 123 1.29 30.80 -18.74
CA HIS A 123 0.71 31.74 -19.69
C HIS A 123 -0.36 31.10 -20.59
N LEU A 124 -0.16 29.84 -21.01
CA LEU A 124 -1.15 29.05 -21.74
C LEU A 124 -2.37 28.68 -20.89
N CYS A 125 -2.20 28.49 -19.57
CA CYS A 125 -3.28 28.11 -18.66
C CYS A 125 -4.10 29.30 -18.13
N THR A 126 -3.48 30.47 -17.98
CA THR A 126 -4.08 31.66 -17.35
C THR A 126 -4.67 32.65 -18.35
N THR A 127 -4.21 32.64 -19.60
CA THR A 127 -4.68 33.60 -20.59
C THR A 127 -6.01 33.17 -21.20
N SER A 128 -7.06 33.94 -20.93
CA SER A 128 -8.38 33.76 -21.54
C SER A 128 -8.32 34.10 -23.03
N THR A 129 -8.46 33.11 -23.91
CA THR A 129 -8.71 33.37 -25.34
C THR A 129 -10.17 33.77 -25.53
N SER A 130 -10.41 34.89 -26.21
CA SER A 130 -11.75 35.45 -26.35
C SER A 130 -12.61 34.76 -27.39
N ASP A 131 -12.05 34.03 -28.37
CA ASP A 131 -12.80 33.72 -29.61
C ASP A 131 -12.52 32.36 -30.30
N THR A 132 -11.96 31.35 -29.63
CA THR A 132 -11.75 30.02 -30.25
C THR A 132 -12.53 28.90 -29.55
N SER A 133 -13.19 28.04 -30.33
CA SER A 133 -14.04 26.91 -29.88
C SER A 133 -13.32 25.85 -29.03
N THR A 134 -11.99 25.91 -28.94
CA THR A 134 -11.16 25.02 -28.12
C THR A 134 -10.30 25.86 -27.18
N SER A 135 -10.40 25.62 -25.87
CA SER A 135 -9.61 26.35 -24.89
C SER A 135 -8.14 25.88 -24.93
N PRO A 136 -7.14 26.78 -24.90
CA PRO A 136 -5.72 26.40 -24.90
C PRO A 136 -5.33 25.34 -23.84
N PRO A 137 -5.90 25.36 -22.61
CA PRO A 137 -5.61 24.32 -21.62
C PRO A 137 -6.16 22.94 -22.01
N SER A 138 -7.32 22.88 -22.67
CA SER A 138 -7.90 21.62 -23.18
C SER A 138 -7.01 20.99 -24.25
N LEU A 139 -6.53 21.81 -25.20
CA LEU A 139 -5.62 21.37 -26.26
C LEU A 139 -4.28 20.89 -25.69
N LEU A 140 -3.76 21.58 -24.67
CA LEU A 140 -2.54 21.19 -23.97
C LEU A 140 -2.69 19.83 -23.28
N TYR A 141 -3.81 19.62 -22.59
CA TYR A 141 -4.12 18.34 -21.94
C TYR A 141 -4.26 17.21 -22.95
N ASP A 142 -4.98 17.42 -24.05
CA ASP A 142 -5.17 16.40 -25.09
C ASP A 142 -3.87 16.04 -25.80
N ASN A 143 -3.02 17.02 -26.07
CA ASN A 143 -1.72 16.79 -26.68
C ASN A 143 -0.75 16.09 -25.70
N LEU A 144 -0.76 16.46 -24.41
CA LEU A 144 -0.02 15.74 -23.37
C LEU A 144 -0.48 14.28 -23.30
N ARG A 145 -1.80 14.05 -23.29
CA ARG A 145 -2.40 12.72 -23.29
C ARG A 145 -1.90 11.89 -24.47
N LYS A 146 -1.89 12.43 -25.69
CA LYS A 146 -1.39 11.72 -26.88
C LYS A 146 0.09 11.31 -26.74
N VAL A 147 0.94 12.22 -26.24
CA VAL A 147 2.37 11.91 -26.04
C VAL A 147 2.57 10.81 -25.01
N LEU A 148 1.83 10.84 -23.90
CA LEU A 148 1.88 9.80 -22.86
C LEU A 148 1.35 8.46 -23.38
N ASP A 149 0.28 8.49 -24.16
CA ASP A 149 -0.36 7.34 -24.78
C ASP A 149 0.61 6.61 -25.73
N GLU A 150 1.23 7.35 -26.66
CA GLU A 150 2.26 6.82 -27.57
C GLU A 150 3.44 6.22 -26.81
N HIS A 151 3.92 6.90 -25.76
CA HIS A 151 5.06 6.42 -24.98
C HIS A 151 4.78 5.12 -24.24
N ILE A 152 3.64 5.01 -23.55
CA ILE A 152 3.31 3.81 -22.77
C ILE A 152 3.12 2.58 -23.68
N GLN A 153 2.61 2.78 -24.90
CA GLN A 153 2.48 1.70 -25.88
C GLN A 153 3.85 1.09 -26.26
N THR A 154 4.95 1.85 -26.17
CA THR A 154 6.30 1.33 -26.45
C THR A 154 6.76 0.28 -25.44
N PHE A 155 6.15 0.19 -24.26
CA PHE A 155 6.49 -0.82 -23.25
C PHE A 155 5.94 -2.21 -23.60
N VAL A 156 4.84 -2.27 -24.35
CA VAL A 156 4.10 -3.51 -24.62
C VAL A 156 4.94 -4.53 -25.40
N PRO A 157 5.63 -4.19 -26.51
CA PRO A 157 6.46 -5.16 -27.22
C PRO A 157 7.56 -5.78 -26.36
N THR A 158 8.18 -4.98 -25.49
CA THR A 158 9.24 -5.44 -24.57
C THR A 158 8.70 -6.45 -23.56
N LEU A 159 7.47 -6.24 -23.06
CA LEU A 159 6.82 -7.10 -22.08
C LEU A 159 6.20 -8.36 -22.71
N LEU A 160 5.84 -8.31 -23.99
CA LEU A 160 5.35 -9.48 -24.74
C LEU A 160 6.48 -10.40 -25.21
N ASN A 161 7.74 -10.05 -24.99
CA ASN A 161 8.84 -10.92 -25.35
C ASN A 161 8.88 -12.17 -24.44
N ASP A 162 8.53 -13.32 -25.01
CA ASP A 162 8.42 -14.60 -24.30
C ASP A 162 9.77 -15.26 -23.97
N ALA A 163 10.90 -14.70 -24.43
CA ALA A 163 12.22 -15.26 -24.19
C ALA A 163 12.70 -15.19 -22.73
N ASN A 164 12.11 -14.33 -21.90
CA ASN A 164 12.59 -14.08 -20.54
C ASN A 164 12.10 -15.14 -19.54
N ASP A 165 12.95 -15.56 -18.59
CA ASP A 165 12.48 -16.31 -17.43
C ASP A 165 11.48 -15.49 -16.60
N THR A 166 10.70 -16.17 -15.76
CA THR A 166 9.71 -15.55 -14.87
C THR A 166 10.33 -14.44 -14.02
N ASN A 167 11.50 -14.67 -13.43
CA ASN A 167 12.16 -13.67 -12.58
C ASN A 167 12.59 -12.44 -13.37
N ASP A 168 13.21 -12.65 -14.53
CA ASP A 168 13.68 -11.57 -15.39
C ASP A 168 12.51 -10.74 -15.92
N TYR A 169 11.42 -11.40 -16.33
CA TYR A 169 10.19 -10.74 -16.72
C TYR A 169 9.64 -9.83 -15.59
N LEU A 170 9.53 -10.34 -14.38
CA LEU A 170 9.03 -9.56 -13.23
C LEU A 170 9.95 -8.37 -12.90
N ARG A 171 11.27 -8.55 -13.01
CA ARG A 171 12.26 -7.48 -12.83
C ARG A 171 12.14 -6.42 -13.91
N THR A 172 11.98 -6.81 -15.18
CA THR A 172 11.75 -5.88 -16.29
C THR A 172 10.47 -5.09 -16.08
N LEU A 173 9.36 -5.75 -15.73
CA LEU A 173 8.09 -5.08 -15.45
C LEU A 173 8.20 -4.10 -14.28
N ASN A 174 8.85 -4.51 -13.19
CA ASN A 174 9.10 -3.65 -12.03
C ASN A 174 9.98 -2.44 -12.40
N SER A 175 11.00 -2.64 -13.24
CA SER A 175 11.85 -1.55 -13.71
C SER A 175 11.06 -0.54 -14.54
N ILE A 176 10.28 -1.01 -15.51
CA ILE A 176 9.43 -0.18 -16.36
C ILE A 176 8.41 0.60 -15.51
N TRP A 177 7.77 -0.07 -14.55
CA TRP A 177 6.82 0.57 -13.65
C TRP A 177 7.46 1.67 -12.79
N ASN A 178 8.59 1.38 -12.14
CA ASN A 178 9.24 2.37 -11.28
C ASN A 178 9.71 3.59 -12.07
N ASP A 179 10.27 3.35 -13.26
CA ASP A 179 10.68 4.40 -14.17
C ASP A 179 9.48 5.24 -14.65
N HIS A 180 8.36 4.59 -15.00
CA HIS A 180 7.10 5.25 -15.35
C HIS A 180 6.57 6.13 -14.21
N ILE A 181 6.61 5.66 -12.96
CA ILE A 181 6.16 6.43 -11.80
C ILE A 181 7.03 7.66 -11.56
N ILE A 182 8.36 7.53 -11.68
CA ILE A 182 9.29 8.65 -11.53
C ILE A 182 9.03 9.69 -12.62
N ARG A 183 8.94 9.26 -13.88
CA ARG A 183 8.69 10.15 -15.04
C ARG A 183 7.32 10.82 -14.93
N SER A 184 6.29 10.07 -14.55
CA SER A 184 4.94 10.60 -14.31
C SER A 184 4.92 11.68 -13.23
N SER A 185 5.71 11.52 -12.17
CA SER A 185 5.85 12.53 -11.11
C SER A 185 6.51 13.82 -11.63
N LEU A 186 7.56 13.71 -12.46
CA LEU A 186 8.22 14.86 -13.07
C LEU A 186 7.30 15.61 -14.05
N ILE A 187 6.54 14.87 -14.87
CA ILE A 187 5.57 15.46 -15.78
C ILE A 187 4.47 16.19 -15.00
N ARG A 188 3.97 15.58 -13.92
CA ARG A 188 2.99 16.26 -13.06
C ARG A 188 3.56 17.54 -12.45
N GLN A 189 4.82 17.53 -12.03
CA GLN A 189 5.48 18.73 -11.51
C GLN A 189 5.51 19.81 -12.59
N LEU A 190 5.99 19.49 -13.81
CA LEU A 190 6.06 20.41 -14.94
C LEU A 190 4.70 21.02 -15.31
N PHE A 191 3.64 20.22 -15.27
CA PHE A 191 2.28 20.61 -15.65
C PHE A 191 1.37 20.92 -14.44
N ILE A 192 1.94 21.27 -13.27
CA ILE A 192 1.17 21.49 -12.04
C ILE A 192 0.09 22.57 -12.16
N VAL A 193 0.35 23.61 -12.97
CA VAL A 193 -0.63 24.68 -13.21
C VAL A 193 -1.83 24.14 -13.98
N LEU A 194 -1.61 23.27 -14.96
CA LEU A 194 -2.68 22.61 -15.72
C LEU A 194 -3.53 21.71 -14.81
N ASP A 195 -2.88 20.95 -13.90
CA ASP A 195 -3.54 20.08 -12.92
C ASP A 195 -4.40 20.88 -11.90
N ARG A 196 -3.99 22.10 -11.54
CA ARG A 196 -4.69 22.93 -10.55
C ARG A 196 -5.78 23.83 -11.13
N THR A 197 -5.65 24.23 -12.39
CA THR A 197 -6.58 25.17 -13.03
C THR A 197 -7.59 24.40 -13.88
N TYR A 198 -7.15 23.81 -14.99
CA TYR A 198 -8.03 23.19 -15.96
C TYR A 198 -8.63 21.87 -15.46
N VAL A 199 -7.81 20.95 -14.94
CA VAL A 199 -8.27 19.62 -14.51
C VAL A 199 -9.37 19.74 -13.44
N LEU A 200 -9.17 20.65 -12.48
CA LEU A 200 -10.12 20.88 -11.39
C LEU A 200 -11.45 21.48 -11.88
N HIS A 201 -11.40 22.39 -12.87
CA HIS A 201 -12.59 23.06 -13.38
C HIS A 201 -13.34 22.26 -14.45
N ALA A 202 -12.63 21.48 -15.28
CA ALA A 202 -13.20 20.69 -16.36
C ALA A 202 -13.64 19.29 -15.94
N ALA A 203 -13.38 18.89 -14.69
CA ALA A 203 -13.68 17.55 -14.16
C ALA A 203 -13.08 16.39 -15.00
N VAL A 204 -11.89 16.62 -15.57
CA VAL A 204 -11.10 15.60 -16.27
C VAL A 204 -10.15 14.90 -15.30
N GLN A 205 -9.59 13.76 -15.70
CA GLN A 205 -8.63 13.02 -14.88
C GLN A 205 -7.39 13.86 -14.59
N SER A 206 -6.88 13.83 -13.36
CA SER A 206 -5.58 14.43 -13.06
C SER A 206 -4.47 13.79 -13.89
N ILE A 207 -3.37 14.51 -14.09
CA ILE A 207 -2.24 13.98 -14.87
C ILE A 207 -1.69 12.70 -14.23
N TRP A 208 -1.75 12.61 -12.90
CA TRP A 208 -1.40 11.39 -12.18
C TRP A 208 -2.35 10.24 -12.53
N GLU A 209 -3.66 10.43 -12.37
CA GLU A 209 -4.67 9.41 -12.67
C GLU A 209 -4.65 8.99 -14.14
N LEU A 210 -4.45 9.93 -15.06
CA LEU A 210 -4.29 9.66 -16.48
C LEU A 210 -3.13 8.71 -16.74
N ASN A 211 -1.94 8.96 -16.15
CA ASN A 211 -0.78 8.09 -16.31
C ASN A 211 -1.02 6.68 -15.75
N GLN A 212 -1.74 6.57 -14.63
CA GLN A 212 -2.13 5.27 -14.07
C GLN A 212 -3.13 4.53 -14.98
N ASP A 213 -4.14 5.24 -15.48
CA ASP A 213 -5.15 4.68 -16.37
C ASP A 213 -4.55 4.22 -17.70
N LEU A 214 -3.64 5.00 -18.29
CA LEU A 214 -2.95 4.62 -19.52
C LEU A 214 -2.07 3.38 -19.31
N PHE A 215 -1.28 3.32 -18.22
CA PHE A 215 -0.48 2.13 -17.92
C PHE A 215 -1.38 0.91 -17.69
N ARG A 216 -2.47 1.07 -16.95
CA ARG A 216 -3.46 0.01 -16.76
C ARG A 216 -4.03 -0.47 -18.10
N ARG A 217 -4.46 0.45 -18.96
CA ARG A 217 -5.13 0.15 -20.24
C ARG A 217 -4.20 -0.55 -21.24
N TYR A 218 -2.99 -0.05 -21.43
CA TYR A 218 -2.11 -0.58 -22.48
C TYR A 218 -1.25 -1.74 -22.00
N VAL A 219 -0.82 -1.72 -20.73
CA VAL A 219 0.09 -2.74 -20.20
C VAL A 219 -0.70 -3.84 -19.46
N MET A 220 -1.43 -3.48 -18.41
CA MET A 220 -2.00 -4.48 -17.50
C MET A 220 -3.38 -5.04 -17.89
N GLN A 221 -4.10 -4.41 -18.81
CA GLN A 221 -5.30 -5.01 -19.42
C GLN A 221 -4.94 -6.00 -20.54
N ASN A 222 -3.69 -6.00 -21.01
CA ASN A 222 -3.19 -7.08 -21.86
C ASN A 222 -3.14 -8.38 -21.05
N THR A 223 -3.98 -9.35 -21.43
CA THR A 223 -4.16 -10.59 -20.69
C THR A 223 -2.87 -11.40 -20.55
N THR A 224 -2.00 -11.40 -21.56
CA THR A 224 -0.73 -12.12 -21.52
C THR A 224 0.22 -11.51 -20.49
N ILE A 225 0.39 -10.19 -20.51
CA ILE A 225 1.25 -9.45 -19.58
C ILE A 225 0.73 -9.62 -18.14
N SER A 226 -0.58 -9.42 -17.94
CA SER A 226 -1.23 -9.51 -16.64
C SER A 226 -1.13 -10.92 -16.05
N ASN A 227 -1.48 -11.95 -16.82
CA ASN A 227 -1.40 -13.34 -16.37
C ASN A 227 0.04 -13.75 -16.05
N ARG A 228 1.02 -13.34 -16.87
CA ARG A 228 2.43 -13.62 -16.60
C ARG A 228 2.92 -12.94 -15.33
N CYS A 229 2.46 -11.72 -15.05
CA CYS A 229 2.75 -11.01 -13.81
C CYS A 229 2.14 -11.74 -12.59
N ILE A 230 0.84 -12.02 -12.63
CA ILE A 230 0.11 -12.65 -11.52
C ILE A 230 0.66 -14.05 -11.25
N ASN A 231 0.78 -14.90 -12.27
CA ASN A 231 1.31 -16.25 -12.12
C ASN A 231 2.77 -16.24 -11.64
N GLY A 232 3.57 -15.28 -12.11
CA GLY A 232 4.93 -15.10 -11.63
C GLY A 232 4.99 -14.76 -10.14
N LEU A 233 4.15 -13.82 -9.68
CA LEU A 233 4.05 -13.48 -8.26
C LEU A 233 3.60 -14.68 -7.41
N LEU A 234 2.59 -15.43 -7.87
CA LEU A 234 2.13 -16.64 -7.18
C LEU A 234 3.23 -17.69 -7.06
N LYS A 235 3.99 -17.90 -8.14
CA LYS A 235 5.13 -18.83 -8.15
C LYS A 235 6.21 -18.41 -7.15
N LEU A 236 6.58 -17.13 -7.10
CA LEU A 236 7.56 -16.65 -6.11
C LEU A 236 7.08 -16.84 -4.66
N ILE A 237 5.80 -16.58 -4.39
CA ILE A 237 5.23 -16.78 -3.06
C ILE A 237 5.22 -18.28 -2.70
N GLU A 238 4.90 -19.15 -3.65
CA GLU A 238 4.94 -20.60 -3.45
C GLU A 238 6.37 -21.10 -3.16
N GLN A 239 7.36 -20.61 -3.90
CA GLN A 239 8.78 -20.89 -3.66
C GLN A 239 9.19 -20.46 -2.24
N GLU A 240 8.78 -19.28 -1.80
CA GLU A 240 9.04 -18.83 -0.44
C GLU A 240 8.38 -19.73 0.62
N ARG A 241 7.16 -20.24 0.37
CA ARG A 241 6.48 -21.18 1.28
C ARG A 241 7.20 -22.52 1.39
N ARG A 242 7.95 -22.90 0.35
CA ARG A 242 8.83 -24.08 0.33
C ARG A 242 10.18 -23.83 0.99
N GLY A 243 10.47 -22.60 1.43
CA GLY A 243 11.71 -22.22 2.09
C GLY A 243 12.81 -21.74 1.14
N GLU A 244 12.49 -21.50 -0.13
CA GLU A 244 13.42 -20.91 -1.10
C GLU A 244 13.63 -19.42 -0.81
N THR A 245 14.83 -18.92 -1.08
CA THR A 245 15.15 -17.49 -0.95
C THR A 245 14.62 -16.72 -2.16
N ILE A 246 13.80 -15.70 -1.91
CA ILE A 246 13.17 -14.87 -2.94
C ILE A 246 13.45 -13.39 -2.72
N ASP A 247 13.28 -12.59 -3.78
CA ASP A 247 13.33 -11.13 -3.70
C ASP A 247 11.98 -10.57 -3.19
N ARG A 248 11.86 -10.42 -1.87
CA ARG A 248 10.66 -9.84 -1.23
C ARG A 248 10.40 -8.40 -1.66
N THR A 249 11.45 -7.64 -2.02
CA THR A 249 11.31 -6.24 -2.44
C THR A 249 10.65 -6.17 -3.80
N LEU A 250 11.02 -7.05 -4.73
CA LEU A 250 10.39 -7.18 -6.03
C LEU A 250 8.89 -7.47 -5.91
N ILE A 251 8.51 -8.46 -5.09
CA ILE A 251 7.10 -8.80 -4.84
C ILE A 251 6.36 -7.60 -4.26
N LYS A 252 6.92 -6.95 -3.22
CA LYS A 252 6.32 -5.79 -2.58
C LYS A 252 6.02 -4.67 -3.59
N ASN A 253 6.97 -4.36 -4.46
CA ASN A 253 6.81 -3.29 -5.46
C ASN A 253 5.76 -3.65 -6.52
N LEU A 254 5.72 -4.89 -6.98
CA LEU A 254 4.73 -5.34 -7.95
C LEU A 254 3.32 -5.47 -7.35
N ILE A 255 3.19 -5.91 -6.10
CA ILE A 255 1.91 -5.88 -5.39
C ILE A 255 1.45 -4.44 -5.20
N ARG A 256 2.36 -3.51 -4.87
CA ARG A 256 2.05 -2.08 -4.78
C ARG A 256 1.56 -1.53 -6.12
N MET A 257 2.22 -1.87 -7.23
CA MET A 257 1.74 -1.55 -8.58
C MET A 257 0.31 -2.06 -8.81
N LEU A 258 0.01 -3.32 -8.48
CA LEU A 258 -1.33 -3.88 -8.64
C LEU A 258 -2.39 -3.16 -7.78
N ILE A 259 -2.02 -2.67 -6.60
CA ILE A 259 -2.89 -1.86 -5.74
C ILE A 259 -3.14 -0.49 -6.38
N ASP A 260 -2.08 0.19 -6.79
CA ASP A 260 -2.13 1.53 -7.38
C ASP A 260 -2.90 1.54 -8.71
N LEU A 261 -2.89 0.42 -9.45
CA LEU A 261 -3.66 0.21 -10.69
C LEU A 261 -5.07 -0.40 -10.46
N HIS A 262 -5.48 -0.63 -9.21
CA HIS A 262 -6.77 -1.23 -8.84
C HIS A 262 -7.02 -2.64 -9.43
N LEU A 263 -5.97 -3.46 -9.52
CA LEU A 263 -6.00 -4.83 -10.02
C LEU A 263 -5.86 -5.87 -8.89
N TYR A 264 -5.36 -5.46 -7.72
CA TYR A 264 -5.09 -6.37 -6.60
C TYR A 264 -6.31 -7.22 -6.19
N ARG A 265 -7.44 -6.57 -5.90
CA ARG A 265 -8.66 -7.23 -5.38
C ARG A 265 -9.33 -8.16 -6.38
N LYS A 266 -9.32 -7.79 -7.66
CA LYS A 266 -10.07 -8.50 -8.70
C LYS A 266 -9.23 -9.59 -9.35
N ASP A 267 -7.96 -9.29 -9.63
CA ASP A 267 -7.14 -10.11 -10.52
C ASP A 267 -6.09 -10.92 -9.73
N PHE A 268 -5.54 -10.39 -8.63
CA PHE A 268 -4.49 -11.08 -7.85
C PHE A 268 -5.01 -11.84 -6.62
N GLU A 269 -5.86 -11.22 -5.80
CA GLU A 269 -6.28 -11.78 -4.51
C GLU A 269 -7.04 -13.12 -4.66
N PRO A 270 -8.00 -13.29 -5.59
CA PRO A 270 -8.70 -14.57 -5.74
C PRO A 270 -7.79 -15.76 -6.08
N PRO A 271 -6.90 -15.70 -7.10
CA PRO A 271 -6.00 -16.82 -7.36
C PRO A 271 -4.93 -17.00 -6.27
N PHE A 272 -4.53 -15.93 -5.56
CA PHE A 272 -3.65 -16.05 -4.39
C PHE A 272 -4.31 -16.83 -3.24
N LEU A 273 -5.55 -16.51 -2.89
CA LEU A 273 -6.27 -17.22 -1.84
C LEU A 273 -6.55 -18.68 -2.24
N LYS A 274 -6.93 -18.91 -3.50
CA LYS A 274 -7.16 -20.27 -4.04
C LYS A 274 -5.91 -21.15 -3.98
N SER A 275 -4.77 -20.65 -4.47
CA SER A 275 -3.52 -21.43 -4.42
C SER A 275 -3.07 -21.69 -2.99
N THR A 276 -3.32 -20.74 -2.08
CA THR A 276 -3.04 -20.89 -0.65
C THR A 276 -3.91 -21.96 0.01
N GLU A 277 -5.21 -21.98 -0.31
CA GLU A 277 -6.13 -23.01 0.17
C GLU A 277 -5.73 -24.41 -0.31
N GLU A 278 -5.42 -24.55 -1.60
CA GLU A 278 -4.98 -25.82 -2.17
C GLU A 278 -3.69 -26.33 -1.51
N LEU A 279 -2.72 -25.44 -1.29
CA LEU A 279 -1.46 -25.76 -0.62
C LEU A 279 -1.70 -26.25 0.81
N TYR A 280 -2.40 -25.47 1.65
CA TYR A 280 -2.58 -25.83 3.06
C TYR A 280 -3.52 -27.00 3.26
N ARG A 281 -4.49 -27.22 2.36
CA ARG A 281 -5.32 -28.42 2.38
C ARG A 281 -4.50 -29.69 2.17
N ASN A 282 -3.55 -29.65 1.23
CA ASN A 282 -2.69 -30.78 0.94
C ASN A 282 -1.65 -30.99 2.05
N GLU A 283 -1.01 -29.90 2.50
CA GLU A 283 -0.05 -29.93 3.60
C GLU A 283 -0.70 -30.43 4.90
N GLY A 284 -1.89 -29.95 5.26
CA GLY A 284 -2.63 -30.39 6.44
C GLY A 284 -2.88 -31.89 6.47
N ARG A 285 -3.39 -32.45 5.35
CA ARG A 285 -3.62 -33.90 5.18
C ARG A 285 -2.33 -34.71 5.30
N GLN A 286 -1.24 -34.24 4.70
CA GLN A 286 0.04 -34.94 4.73
C GLN A 286 0.67 -34.91 6.13
N LEU A 287 0.70 -33.74 6.76
CA LEU A 287 1.38 -33.56 8.05
C LEU A 287 0.65 -34.27 9.19
N ILE A 288 -0.69 -34.29 9.22
CA ILE A 288 -1.43 -34.95 10.31
C ILE A 288 -1.21 -36.48 10.31
N GLN A 289 -0.98 -37.06 9.13
CA GLN A 289 -0.68 -38.48 8.98
C GLN A 289 0.77 -38.78 9.35
N THR A 290 1.71 -37.96 8.89
CA THR A 290 3.16 -38.24 8.98
C THR A 290 3.80 -37.82 10.30
N LEU A 291 3.31 -36.76 10.96
CA LEU A 291 3.93 -36.21 12.17
C LEU A 291 3.25 -36.70 13.45
N GLU A 292 4.01 -36.66 14.56
CA GLU A 292 3.43 -36.71 15.90
C GLU A 292 2.60 -35.45 16.18
N THR A 293 1.57 -35.53 17.02
CA THR A 293 0.69 -34.39 17.31
C THR A 293 1.44 -33.16 17.81
N SER A 294 2.45 -33.33 18.69
CA SER A 294 3.26 -32.20 19.17
C SER A 294 3.99 -31.47 18.03
N GLN A 295 4.62 -32.23 17.13
CA GLN A 295 5.33 -31.70 15.96
C GLN A 295 4.37 -31.04 14.96
N TYR A 296 3.21 -31.65 14.72
CA TYR A 296 2.17 -31.07 13.87
C TYR A 296 1.75 -29.68 14.36
N LEU A 297 1.45 -29.53 15.66
CA LEU A 297 1.01 -28.26 16.23
C LEU A 297 2.07 -27.17 16.09
N ILE A 298 3.35 -27.50 16.30
CA ILE A 298 4.48 -26.58 16.08
C ILE A 298 4.54 -26.14 14.62
N GLN A 299 4.29 -27.05 13.67
CA GLN A 299 4.23 -26.70 12.25
C GLN A 299 3.09 -25.75 11.93
N VAL A 300 1.89 -25.98 12.48
CA VAL A 300 0.74 -25.08 12.29
C VAL A 300 1.06 -23.68 12.82
N GLU A 301 1.61 -23.58 14.03
CA GLU A 301 2.00 -22.29 14.62
C GLU A 301 3.03 -21.56 13.75
N ARG A 302 4.03 -22.29 13.26
CA ARG A 302 5.04 -21.76 12.34
C ARG A 302 4.39 -21.21 11.07
N ARG A 303 3.49 -21.97 10.42
CA ARG A 303 2.81 -21.51 9.19
C ARG A 303 1.97 -20.26 9.41
N LEU A 304 1.24 -20.18 10.51
CA LEU A 304 0.50 -18.96 10.87
C LEU A 304 1.42 -17.74 11.01
N ARG A 305 2.58 -17.92 11.66
CA ARG A 305 3.59 -16.86 11.82
C ARG A 305 4.22 -16.43 10.51
N GLU A 306 4.52 -17.39 9.63
CA GLU A 306 5.06 -17.13 8.30
C GLU A 306 4.05 -16.31 7.45
N GLU A 307 2.77 -16.70 7.41
CA GLU A 307 1.75 -15.94 6.66
C GLU A 307 1.51 -14.54 7.26
N GLN A 308 1.54 -14.42 8.59
CA GLN A 308 1.49 -13.10 9.23
C GLN A 308 2.69 -12.23 8.85
N THR A 309 3.86 -12.83 8.66
CA THR A 309 5.06 -12.13 8.19
C THR A 309 4.91 -11.68 6.73
N ARG A 310 4.30 -12.51 5.87
CA ARG A 310 4.01 -12.16 4.45
C ARG A 310 3.02 -11.00 4.34
N LEU A 311 1.97 -11.00 5.18
CA LEU A 311 1.03 -9.89 5.33
C LEU A 311 1.73 -8.58 5.69
N THR A 312 2.69 -8.62 6.61
CA THR A 312 3.43 -7.41 6.99
C THR A 312 4.39 -6.92 5.90
N HIS A 313 4.97 -7.83 5.12
CA HIS A 313 6.02 -7.48 4.16
C HIS A 313 5.50 -7.02 2.80
N TYR A 314 4.57 -7.75 2.19
CA TYR A 314 4.23 -7.53 0.77
C TYR A 314 2.78 -7.84 0.37
N ILE A 315 1.96 -8.48 1.20
CA ILE A 315 0.52 -8.70 0.90
C ILE A 315 -0.30 -7.56 1.50
N ASP A 316 -1.36 -7.13 0.81
CA ASP A 316 -2.23 -6.07 1.33
C ASP A 316 -2.97 -6.52 2.61
N GLN A 317 -3.05 -5.62 3.60
CA GLN A 317 -3.64 -5.93 4.89
C GLN A 317 -5.12 -6.32 4.80
N SER A 318 -5.78 -5.89 3.73
CA SER A 318 -7.19 -6.17 3.50
C SER A 318 -7.47 -7.63 3.10
N THR A 319 -6.42 -8.42 2.87
CA THR A 319 -6.44 -9.87 2.63
C THR A 319 -6.29 -10.68 3.93
N LYS A 320 -5.87 -10.04 5.04
CA LYS A 320 -5.52 -10.70 6.31
C LYS A 320 -6.59 -11.67 6.80
N VAL A 321 -7.84 -11.22 6.86
CA VAL A 321 -8.94 -12.02 7.44
C VAL A 321 -9.15 -13.30 6.63
N GLN A 322 -9.22 -13.19 5.31
CA GLN A 322 -9.44 -14.35 4.42
C GLN A 322 -8.24 -15.30 4.45
N LEU A 323 -7.02 -14.75 4.39
CA LEU A 323 -5.80 -15.56 4.39
C LEU A 323 -5.65 -16.36 5.68
N ILE A 324 -5.74 -15.72 6.85
CA ILE A 324 -5.57 -16.40 8.13
C ILE A 324 -6.68 -17.44 8.34
N HIS A 325 -7.91 -17.12 7.98
CA HIS A 325 -9.02 -18.07 8.04
C HIS A 325 -8.76 -19.32 7.16
N ILE A 326 -8.20 -19.16 5.96
CA ILE A 326 -7.84 -20.30 5.10
C ILE A 326 -6.81 -21.20 5.78
N VAL A 327 -5.79 -20.62 6.41
CA VAL A 327 -4.75 -21.38 7.13
C VAL A 327 -5.36 -22.11 8.33
N GLU A 328 -6.12 -21.42 9.16
CA GLU A 328 -6.76 -21.98 10.36
C GLU A 328 -7.79 -23.07 10.00
N ASN A 329 -8.57 -22.87 8.93
CA ASN A 329 -9.51 -23.88 8.48
C ASN A 329 -8.80 -25.15 8.03
N ASN A 330 -7.79 -25.03 7.16
CA ASN A 330 -7.14 -26.18 6.54
C ASN A 330 -6.13 -26.90 7.45
N LEU A 331 -5.53 -26.21 8.42
CA LEU A 331 -4.52 -26.80 9.32
C LEU A 331 -5.04 -27.07 10.74
N ILE A 332 -6.20 -26.53 11.13
CA ILE A 332 -6.75 -26.74 12.47
C ILE A 332 -8.15 -27.33 12.35
N THR A 333 -9.09 -26.56 11.78
CA THR A 333 -10.53 -26.88 11.83
C THR A 333 -10.84 -28.25 11.23
N LEU A 334 -10.30 -28.56 10.05
CA LEU A 334 -10.52 -29.85 9.39
C LEU A 334 -9.90 -31.04 10.13
N HIS A 335 -8.96 -30.81 11.05
CA HIS A 335 -8.15 -31.85 11.70
C HIS A 335 -8.34 -31.93 13.22
N ILE A 336 -9.27 -31.17 13.81
CA ILE A 336 -9.53 -31.16 15.27
C ILE A 336 -9.66 -32.58 15.84
N LYS A 337 -10.51 -33.39 15.21
CA LYS A 337 -10.79 -34.75 15.67
C LYS A 337 -9.56 -35.64 15.59
N ASP A 338 -8.77 -35.52 14.52
CA ASP A 338 -7.54 -36.28 14.33
C ASP A 338 -6.48 -35.88 15.37
N ILE A 339 -6.31 -34.57 15.61
CA ILE A 339 -5.38 -34.01 16.61
C ILE A 339 -5.71 -34.57 18.00
N LEU A 340 -6.98 -34.51 18.40
CA LEU A 340 -7.45 -34.95 19.71
C LEU A 340 -7.33 -36.47 19.86
N ALA A 341 -7.85 -37.23 18.89
CA ALA A 341 -7.87 -38.70 18.96
C ALA A 341 -6.46 -39.30 18.92
N LYS A 342 -5.53 -38.71 18.15
CA LYS A 342 -4.18 -39.24 17.99
C LYS A 342 -3.25 -38.89 19.15
N GLY A 343 -3.39 -37.70 19.75
CA GLY A 343 -2.34 -37.16 20.60
C GLY A 343 -2.75 -36.61 21.95
N PHE A 344 -4.01 -36.22 22.18
CA PHE A 344 -4.36 -35.47 23.39
C PHE A 344 -4.04 -36.26 24.66
N ASP A 345 -4.52 -37.50 24.76
CA ASP A 345 -4.30 -38.36 25.93
C ASP A 345 -2.81 -38.64 26.16
N ILE A 346 -2.04 -38.87 25.09
CA ILE A 346 -0.59 -39.11 25.14
C ILE A 346 0.12 -37.89 25.72
N LEU A 347 -0.17 -36.69 25.19
CA LEU A 347 0.47 -35.45 25.62
C LEU A 347 0.18 -35.14 27.09
N VAL A 348 -1.05 -35.40 27.56
CA VAL A 348 -1.43 -35.19 28.96
C VAL A 348 -0.77 -36.24 29.87
N ASN A 349 -0.76 -37.51 29.48
CA ASN A 349 -0.14 -38.58 30.25
C ASN A 349 1.37 -38.40 30.42
N GLU A 350 2.04 -37.92 29.36
CA GLU A 350 3.47 -37.64 29.36
C GLU A 350 3.82 -36.26 29.96
N ASN A 351 2.84 -35.52 30.50
CA ASN A 351 3.02 -34.18 31.07
C ASN A 351 3.68 -33.19 30.08
N ARG A 352 3.42 -33.31 28.77
CA ARG A 352 3.92 -32.38 27.75
C ARG A 352 3.09 -31.09 27.72
N PHE A 353 3.11 -30.33 28.83
CA PHE A 353 2.25 -29.16 29.04
C PHE A 353 2.41 -28.07 27.98
N THR A 354 3.61 -27.89 27.43
CA THR A 354 3.84 -26.92 26.33
C THR A 354 3.01 -27.26 25.09
N SER A 355 2.93 -28.53 24.72
CA SER A 355 2.12 -28.97 23.57
C SER A 355 0.62 -28.89 23.88
N VAL A 356 0.21 -29.17 25.12
CA VAL A 356 -1.20 -29.03 25.54
C VAL A 356 -1.63 -27.56 25.55
N ALA A 357 -0.77 -26.65 26.01
CA ALA A 357 -1.02 -25.20 25.92
C ALA A 357 -1.17 -24.76 24.46
N LEU A 358 -0.33 -25.28 23.57
CA LEU A 358 -0.43 -25.00 22.14
C LEU A 358 -1.74 -25.53 21.51
N ILE A 359 -2.25 -26.68 21.94
CA ILE A 359 -3.61 -27.14 21.53
C ILE A 359 -4.64 -26.10 21.94
N TYR A 360 -4.62 -25.65 23.20
CA TYR A 360 -5.57 -24.66 23.70
C TYR A 360 -5.49 -23.36 22.90
N ASP A 361 -4.30 -22.82 22.68
CA ASP A 361 -4.11 -21.56 21.94
C ASP A 361 -4.59 -21.67 20.49
N LEU A 362 -4.30 -22.78 19.82
CA LEU A 362 -4.74 -23.02 18.44
C LEU A 362 -6.26 -23.24 18.37
N PHE A 363 -6.85 -23.95 19.33
CA PHE A 363 -8.29 -24.22 19.35
C PHE A 363 -9.11 -23.02 19.80
N PHE A 364 -8.51 -22.11 20.58
CA PHE A 364 -9.13 -20.85 20.94
C PHE A 364 -9.31 -19.94 19.71
N ARG A 365 -8.37 -19.98 18.75
CA ARG A 365 -8.44 -19.20 17.50
C ARG A 365 -9.66 -19.52 16.64
N ILE A 366 -10.04 -20.80 16.59
CA ILE A 366 -11.21 -21.27 15.84
C ILE A 366 -12.54 -21.08 16.60
N GLY A 367 -12.50 -20.40 17.75
CA GLY A 367 -13.68 -20.03 18.52
C GLY A 367 -14.38 -21.22 19.17
N GLN A 368 -15.72 -21.17 19.20
CA GLN A 368 -16.52 -22.08 20.01
C GLN A 368 -16.39 -23.55 19.59
N ILE A 369 -16.17 -23.81 18.29
CA ILE A 369 -16.06 -25.16 17.73
C ILE A 369 -14.88 -25.89 18.37
N GLY A 370 -13.68 -25.28 18.30
CA GLY A 370 -12.47 -25.87 18.89
C GLY A 370 -12.56 -26.05 20.39
N ILE A 371 -13.03 -25.02 21.10
CA ILE A 371 -13.13 -25.09 22.57
C ILE A 371 -14.13 -26.16 23.02
N ASN A 372 -15.24 -26.36 22.31
CA ASN A 372 -16.20 -27.41 22.64
C ASN A 372 -15.60 -28.81 22.45
N ASP A 373 -14.94 -29.06 21.32
CA ASP A 373 -14.30 -30.35 21.03
C ASP A 373 -13.19 -30.66 22.04
N LEU A 374 -12.39 -29.66 22.42
CA LEU A 374 -11.36 -29.82 23.46
C LEU A 374 -11.96 -30.13 24.83
N ARG A 375 -13.05 -29.45 25.21
CA ARG A 375 -13.76 -29.72 26.48
C ARG A 375 -14.32 -31.14 26.51
N GLU A 376 -14.88 -31.60 25.40
CA GLU A 376 -15.39 -32.97 25.29
C GLU A 376 -14.26 -33.99 25.42
N ALA A 377 -13.16 -33.81 24.68
CA ALA A 377 -11.99 -34.69 24.78
C ALA A 377 -11.42 -34.73 26.19
N PHE A 378 -11.28 -33.58 26.85
CA PHE A 378 -10.78 -33.52 28.22
C PHE A 378 -11.73 -34.16 29.24
N ALA A 379 -13.04 -33.97 29.09
CA ALA A 379 -14.03 -34.62 29.94
C ALA A 379 -13.99 -36.15 29.77
N ASN A 380 -13.81 -36.64 28.55
CA ASN A 380 -13.69 -38.06 28.25
C ASN A 380 -12.39 -38.64 28.83
N TYR A 381 -11.26 -37.93 28.69
CA TYR A 381 -9.99 -38.29 29.30
C TYR A 381 -10.12 -38.49 30.82
N ILE A 382 -10.71 -37.53 31.54
CA ILE A 382 -10.90 -37.62 33.01
C ILE A 382 -11.77 -38.82 33.39
N LYS A 383 -12.86 -39.07 32.65
CA LYS A 383 -13.75 -40.22 32.91
C LYS A 383 -12.99 -41.53 32.78
N VAL A 384 -12.23 -41.71 31.70
CA VAL A 384 -11.46 -42.93 31.44
C VAL A 384 -10.39 -43.13 32.52
N ARG A 385 -9.64 -42.08 32.88
CA ARG A 385 -8.60 -42.14 33.90
C ARG A 385 -9.16 -42.51 35.28
N LYS A 386 -10.26 -41.89 35.71
CA LYS A 386 -10.93 -42.24 36.98
C LYS A 386 -11.38 -43.69 37.04
N ILE A 387 -11.89 -44.23 35.93
CA ILE A 387 -12.29 -45.65 35.84
C ILE A 387 -11.06 -46.56 35.97
N GLN A 388 -9.93 -46.21 35.33
CA GLN A 388 -8.70 -46.98 35.44
C GLN A 388 -8.12 -46.96 36.86
N GLU A 389 -8.07 -45.80 37.51
CA GLU A 389 -7.63 -45.65 38.91
C GLU A 389 -8.51 -46.48 39.86
N SER A 390 -9.84 -46.44 39.68
CA SER A 390 -10.78 -47.23 40.48
C SER A 390 -10.56 -48.75 40.32
N ARG A 391 -10.23 -49.22 39.10
CA ARG A 391 -9.92 -50.64 38.85
C ARG A 391 -8.60 -51.08 39.48
N LEU A 392 -7.59 -50.21 39.49
CA LEU A 392 -6.31 -50.51 40.12
C LEU A 392 -6.48 -50.68 41.64
N LEU A 393 -7.30 -49.85 42.28
CA LEU A 393 -7.60 -49.93 43.71
C LEU A 393 -8.42 -51.16 44.13
N ILE A 394 -9.19 -51.76 43.21
CA ILE A 394 -9.98 -52.98 43.47
C ILE A 394 -9.11 -54.25 43.33
N ASN A 395 -8.03 -54.19 42.55
CA ASN A 395 -7.15 -55.33 42.26
C ASN A 395 -5.90 -55.39 43.15
N THR A 396 -5.69 -54.40 44.01
CA THR A 396 -4.69 -54.38 45.11
C THR A 396 -5.37 -54.67 46.42
#